data_AF-A6I646-F1
#
_entry.id   AF-A6I646-F1
#
_cell.length_a   1.000
_cell.length_b   1.000
_cell.length_c   1.000
_cell.angle_alpha   90.00
_cell.angle_beta   90.00
_cell.angle_gamma   90.00
#
_symmetry.space_group_name_H-M   'P 1'
#
loop_
_entity.id
_entity.type
_entity.pdbx_description
1 polymer ?
#
loop_
_entity_poly.entity_id
_entity_poly.type
_entity_poly.pdbx_seq_one_letter_code
_entity_poly.pdbx_strand_id
1 'polypeptide(L)'
;MANLVFRYSFKVKYEALRTYASLTTLPFVATAVTYKLFVTDALQSGNISQESCVLRSSLIGVACGVSYPSALAFYKNGRLAVKYHTVPVPPKGRVMLHWLLLCQTGMKAMAVPLLFQIIFGVFNGLYHYAVCEKAYARIVPDD
;
A
#
# COMPACT_ATOMS: atom_id res chain seq x y z
N MET A 1 9.01 -5.08 2.72
CA MET A 1 9.61 -5.34 1.40
C MET A 1 10.08 -4.07 0.68
N ALA A 2 9.18 -3.12 0.35
CA ALA A 2 9.54 -1.90 -0.40
C ALA A 2 10.79 -1.18 0.12
N ASN A 3 10.91 -0.97 1.45
CA ASN A 3 12.08 -0.31 2.03
C ASN A 3 13.41 -1.02 1.72
N LEU A 4 13.44 -2.36 1.78
CA LEU A 4 14.66 -3.14 1.54
C LEU A 4 15.09 -3.02 0.07
N VAL A 5 14.13 -3.16 -0.84
CA VAL A 5 14.34 -3.04 -2.28
C VAL A 5 14.92 -1.68 -2.64
N PHE A 6 14.28 -0.59 -2.22
CA PHE A 6 14.76 0.76 -2.54
C PHE A 6 16.07 1.09 -1.82
N ARG A 7 16.29 0.62 -0.59
CA ARG A 7 17.58 0.79 0.10
C ARG A 7 18.72 0.13 -0.63
N TYR A 8 18.50 -1.08 -1.16
CA TYR A 8 19.48 -1.77 -1.97
C TYR A 8 19.78 -0.99 -3.26
N SER A 9 18.74 -0.56 -3.99
CA SER A 9 18.88 0.25 -5.21
C SER A 9 19.63 1.57 -4.98
N PHE A 10 19.36 2.27 -3.88
CA PHE A 10 20.01 3.54 -3.53
C PHE A 10 21.30 3.38 -2.71
N LYS A 11 21.74 2.15 -2.43
CA LYS A 11 22.94 1.85 -1.61
C LYS A 11 22.94 2.55 -0.23
N VAL A 12 21.77 2.75 0.38
CA VAL A 12 21.61 3.49 1.65
C VAL A 12 21.71 2.53 2.84
N LYS A 13 22.74 2.72 3.68
CA LYS A 13 22.94 1.94 4.92
C LYS A 13 22.45 2.63 6.21
N TYR A 14 22.27 3.95 6.19
CA TYR A 14 21.95 4.75 7.38
C TYR A 14 20.43 4.88 7.64
N GLU A 15 20.05 5.22 8.87
CA GLU A 15 18.68 5.54 9.31
C GLU A 15 17.62 4.43 9.02
N ALA A 16 18.02 3.16 8.97
CA ALA A 16 17.15 2.03 8.60
C ALA A 16 15.88 1.91 9.45
N LEU A 17 16.03 1.95 10.78
CA LEU A 17 14.92 1.84 11.73
C LEU A 17 13.93 3.00 11.59
N ARG A 18 14.43 4.23 11.41
CA ARG A 18 13.60 5.43 11.27
C ARG A 18 12.77 5.40 9.99
N THR A 19 13.36 4.96 8.88
CA THR A 19 12.60 4.78 7.64
C THR A 19 11.59 3.66 7.77
N TYR A 20 11.96 2.53 8.40
CA TYR A 20 11.07 1.40 8.59
C TYR A 20 9.85 1.75 9.46
N ALA A 21 10.07 2.40 10.60
CA ALA A 21 8.99 2.83 11.49
C ALA A 21 7.93 3.65 10.74
N SER A 22 8.36 4.68 10.01
CA SER A 22 7.44 5.52 9.25
C SER A 22 6.77 4.82 8.06
N LEU A 23 7.46 3.86 7.44
CA LEU A 23 6.92 3.07 6.34
C LEU A 23 5.95 1.98 6.80
N THR A 24 5.89 1.69 8.10
CA THR A 24 4.91 0.76 8.65
C THR A 24 3.74 1.51 9.24
N THR A 25 3.99 2.56 10.04
CA THR A 25 2.93 3.25 10.77
C THR A 25 1.99 4.05 9.85
N LEU A 26 2.54 4.85 8.95
CA LEU A 26 1.71 5.71 8.09
C LEU A 26 0.82 4.91 7.14
N PRO A 27 1.33 3.90 6.40
CA PRO A 27 0.47 3.14 5.49
C PRO A 27 -0.52 2.25 6.22
N PHE A 28 -0.15 1.73 7.40
CA PHE A 28 -1.08 0.95 8.23
C PHE A 28 -2.27 1.79 8.70
N VAL A 29 -2.01 2.97 9.28
CA VAL A 29 -3.06 3.89 9.72
C VAL A 29 -3.91 4.35 8.52
N ALA A 30 -3.27 4.69 7.40
CA ALA A 30 -3.98 5.07 6.17
C ALA A 30 -4.89 3.94 5.67
N THR A 31 -4.42 2.70 5.68
CA THR A 31 -5.21 1.53 5.29
C THR A 31 -6.40 1.35 6.24
N ALA A 32 -6.18 1.39 7.55
CA ALA A 32 -7.25 1.19 8.54
C ALA A 32 -8.36 2.24 8.41
N VAL A 33 -7.98 3.52 8.30
CA VAL A 33 -8.96 4.62 8.15
C VAL A 33 -9.69 4.53 6.81
N THR A 34 -8.96 4.32 5.71
CA THR A 34 -9.57 4.25 4.38
C THR A 34 -10.48 3.03 4.26
N TYR A 35 -10.07 1.88 4.79
CA TYR A 35 -10.87 0.66 4.76
C TYR A 35 -12.16 0.82 5.57
N LYS A 36 -12.08 1.41 6.77
CA LYS A 36 -13.25 1.71 7.59
C LYS A 36 -14.25 2.57 6.81
N LEU A 37 -13.80 3.71 6.27
CA LEU A 37 -14.69 4.68 5.63
C LEU A 37 -15.32 4.16 4.33
N PHE A 38 -14.55 3.50 3.48
CA PHE A 38 -15.00 3.15 2.13
C PHE A 38 -15.56 1.73 1.99
N VAL A 39 -15.26 0.84 2.95
CA VAL A 39 -15.74 -0.55 2.95
C VAL A 39 -16.66 -0.79 4.14
N THR A 40 -16.16 -0.66 5.37
CA THR A 40 -16.96 -1.04 6.56
C THR A 40 -18.20 -0.16 6.76
N ASP A 41 -18.03 1.16 6.80
CA ASP A 41 -19.13 2.09 7.01
C ASP A 41 -20.12 2.04 5.82
N ALA A 42 -19.60 1.86 4.60
CA ALA A 42 -20.40 1.70 3.38
C ALA A 42 -21.22 0.39 3.38
N LEU A 43 -20.65 -0.73 3.82
CA LEU A 43 -21.37 -2.01 4.01
C LEU A 43 -22.47 -1.87 5.05
N GLN A 44 -22.17 -1.25 6.20
CA GLN A 44 -23.12 -1.07 7.29
C GLN A 44 -24.31 -0.19 6.90
N SER A 45 -24.09 0.78 6.00
CA SER A 45 -25.17 1.61 5.45
C SER A 45 -26.05 0.90 4.40
N GLY A 46 -25.76 -0.36 4.05
CA GLY A 46 -26.50 -1.11 3.02
C GLY A 46 -26.33 -0.59 1.59
N ASN A 47 -25.40 0.34 1.36
CA ASN A 47 -25.30 1.13 0.13
C ASN A 47 -24.38 0.51 -0.93
N ILE A 48 -23.84 -0.69 -0.72
CA ILE A 48 -22.85 -1.28 -1.63
C ILE A 48 -23.17 -2.74 -1.96
N SER A 49 -23.06 -3.08 -3.25
CA SER A 49 -23.10 -4.46 -3.73
C SER A 49 -21.83 -5.24 -3.38
N GLN A 50 -21.90 -6.57 -3.42
CA GLN A 50 -20.75 -7.46 -3.21
C GLN A 50 -19.58 -7.11 -4.14
N GLU A 51 -19.84 -6.89 -5.43
CA GLU A 51 -18.82 -6.52 -6.42
C GLU A 51 -18.14 -5.20 -6.06
N SER A 52 -18.94 -4.19 -5.66
CA SER A 52 -18.41 -2.89 -5.23
C SER A 52 -17.54 -3.01 -3.97
N CYS A 53 -17.94 -3.86 -3.01
CA CYS A 53 -17.16 -4.14 -1.81
C CYS A 53 -15.80 -4.77 -2.17
N VAL A 54 -15.80 -5.79 -3.02
CA VAL A 54 -14.59 -6.48 -3.49
C VAL A 54 -13.66 -5.52 -4.23
N LEU A 55 -14.19 -4.73 -5.16
CA LEU A 55 -13.42 -3.74 -5.91
C LEU A 55 -12.80 -2.68 -5.00
N ARG A 56 -13.58 -2.13 -4.05
CA ARG A 56 -13.08 -1.13 -3.09
C ARG A 56 -12.02 -1.71 -2.17
N SER A 57 -12.25 -2.90 -1.63
CA SER A 57 -11.29 -3.61 -0.78
C SER A 57 -9.97 -3.87 -1.50
N SER A 58 -10.03 -4.35 -2.75
CA SER A 58 -8.84 -4.57 -3.58
C SER A 58 -8.11 -3.28 -3.91
N LEU A 59 -8.84 -2.23 -4.33
CA LEU A 59 -8.26 -0.93 -4.66
C LEU A 59 -7.55 -0.28 -3.46
N ILE A 60 -8.17 -0.33 -2.27
CA ILE A 60 -7.57 0.18 -1.03
C ILE A 60 -6.33 -0.63 -0.67
N GLY A 61 -6.39 -1.97 -0.80
CA GLY A 61 -5.24 -2.84 -0.63
C GLY A 61 -4.08 -2.41 -1.52
N VAL A 62 -4.31 -2.22 -2.81
CA VAL A 62 -3.27 -1.77 -3.76
C VAL A 62 -2.76 -0.38 -3.41
N ALA A 63 -3.65 0.60 -3.23
CA ALA A 63 -3.29 1.99 -3.01
C ALA A 63 -2.53 2.19 -1.69
N CYS A 64 -3.06 1.68 -0.58
CA CYS A 64 -2.51 1.89 0.75
C CYS A 64 -1.48 0.83 1.15
N GLY A 65 -1.63 -0.41 0.68
CA GLY A 65 -0.76 -1.54 1.04
C GLY A 65 0.50 -1.68 0.17
N VAL A 66 0.48 -1.19 -1.08
CA VAL A 66 1.62 -1.31 -2.00
C VAL A 66 2.07 0.06 -2.50
N SER A 67 1.19 0.84 -3.11
CA SER A 67 1.57 2.10 -3.78
C SER A 67 2.10 3.14 -2.79
N TYR A 68 1.38 3.40 -1.71
CA TYR A 68 1.75 4.37 -0.68
C TYR A 68 3.10 4.04 0.01
N PRO A 69 3.32 2.83 0.57
CA PRO A 69 4.61 2.49 1.18
C PRO A 69 5.75 2.47 0.15
N SER A 70 5.48 2.11 -1.11
CA SER A 70 6.50 2.12 -2.17
C SER A 70 6.93 3.54 -2.52
N ALA A 71 5.98 4.44 -2.74
CA ALA A 71 6.25 5.85 -3.03
C ALA A 71 6.99 6.53 -1.88
N LEU A 72 6.54 6.28 -0.64
CA LEU A 72 7.18 6.82 0.55
C LEU A 72 8.61 6.28 0.73
N ALA A 73 8.82 4.99 0.46
CA ALA A 73 10.14 4.35 0.54
C ALA A 73 11.09 4.88 -0.54
N PHE A 74 10.60 5.02 -1.78
CA PHE A 74 11.35 5.59 -2.88
C PHE A 74 11.82 7.01 -2.54
N TYR A 75 10.89 7.87 -2.09
CA TYR A 75 11.19 9.25 -1.76
C TYR A 75 12.16 9.38 -0.57
N LYS A 76 11.91 8.67 0.54
CA LYS A 76 12.77 8.74 1.73
C LYS A 76 14.17 8.21 1.45
N ASN A 77 14.29 7.08 0.75
CA ASN A 77 15.60 6.51 0.44
C ASN A 77 16.34 7.34 -0.62
N GLY A 78 15.66 7.88 -1.64
CA GLY A 78 16.28 8.80 -2.61
C GLY A 78 16.85 10.07 -1.94
N ARG A 79 16.11 10.66 -0.99
CA ARG A 79 16.61 11.80 -0.19
C ARG A 79 17.83 11.44 0.64
N LEU A 80 17.82 10.29 1.30
CA LEU A 80 18.98 9.80 2.05
C LEU A 80 20.18 9.57 1.13
N ALA A 81 19.94 9.06 -0.08
CA ALA A 81 21.01 8.79 -1.04
C ALA A 81 21.72 10.06 -1.50
N VAL A 82 20.96 11.15 -1.71
CA VAL A 82 21.54 12.47 -2.00
C VAL A 82 22.24 13.06 -0.78
N LYS A 83 21.62 12.98 0.41
CA LYS A 83 22.20 13.52 1.66
C LYS A 83 23.54 12.87 2.00
N TYR A 84 23.67 11.56 1.80
CA TYR A 84 24.85 10.78 2.15
C TYR A 84 25.75 10.45 0.94
N HIS A 85 25.48 11.03 -0.23
CA HIS A 85 26.23 10.81 -1.48
C HIS A 85 26.47 9.32 -1.80
N THR A 86 25.48 8.46 -1.55
CA THR A 86 25.61 7.00 -1.75
C THR A 86 25.43 6.58 -3.21
N VAL A 87 24.89 7.46 -4.03
CA VAL A 87 24.70 7.29 -5.49
C VAL A 87 25.24 8.51 -6.21
N PRO A 88 25.61 8.38 -7.51
CA PRO A 88 26.04 9.52 -8.32
C PRO A 88 25.04 10.66 -8.22
N VAL A 89 25.56 11.89 -8.09
CA VAL A 89 24.70 13.06 -7.94
C VAL A 89 23.87 13.21 -9.22
N PRO A 90 22.54 13.19 -9.11
CA PRO A 90 21.68 13.21 -10.28
C PRO A 90 21.82 14.53 -11.05
N PRO A 91 21.69 14.50 -12.40
CA PRO A 91 21.72 15.71 -13.21
C PRO A 91 20.59 16.68 -12.82
N LYS A 92 20.91 17.98 -12.80
CA LYS A 92 19.95 19.06 -12.47
C LYS A 92 18.69 18.93 -13.35
N GLY A 93 17.52 18.93 -12.72
CA GLY A 93 16.22 18.79 -13.38
C GLY A 93 15.78 17.36 -13.72
N ARG A 94 16.63 16.34 -13.57
CA ARG A 94 16.31 14.92 -13.91
C ARG A 94 16.49 13.94 -12.75
N VAL A 95 16.35 14.44 -11.52
CA VAL A 95 16.54 13.67 -10.28
C VAL A 95 15.60 12.47 -10.18
N MET A 96 14.29 12.70 -10.40
CA MET A 96 13.30 11.63 -10.30
C MET A 96 13.49 10.55 -11.36
N LEU A 97 13.79 10.95 -12.61
CA LEU A 97 14.05 10.01 -13.69
C LEU A 97 15.28 9.16 -13.40
N HIS A 98 16.37 9.78 -12.92
CA HIS A 98 17.58 9.06 -12.54
C HIS A 98 17.29 8.03 -11.43
N TRP A 99 16.58 8.43 -10.38
CA TRP A 99 16.18 7.54 -9.30
C TRP A 99 15.28 6.39 -9.79
N LEU A 100 14.35 6.67 -10.70
CA LEU A 100 13.47 5.66 -11.29
C LEU A 100 14.29 4.61 -12.05
N LEU A 101 15.29 5.04 -12.83
CA LEU A 101 16.19 4.15 -13.55
C LEU A 101 17.01 3.27 -12.61
N LEU A 102 17.56 3.82 -11.52
CA LEU A 102 18.26 3.01 -10.50
C LEU A 102 17.36 1.96 -9.85
N CYS A 103 16.08 2.29 -9.67
CA CYS A 103 15.13 1.42 -8.97
C CYS A 103 14.35 0.49 -9.89
N GLN A 104 14.57 0.51 -11.22
CA GLN A 104 13.74 -0.21 -12.18
C GLN A 104 13.62 -1.71 -11.87
N THR A 105 14.72 -2.37 -11.57
CA THR A 105 14.73 -3.79 -11.18
C THR A 105 13.96 -4.03 -9.88
N GLY A 106 14.11 -3.12 -8.92
CA GLY A 106 13.37 -3.16 -7.67
C GLY A 106 11.87 -2.98 -7.86
N MET A 107 11.45 -2.05 -8.74
CA MET A 107 10.04 -1.84 -9.07
C MET A 107 9.43 -3.07 -9.74
N LYS A 108 10.17 -3.78 -10.60
CA LYS A 108 9.72 -5.06 -11.16
C LYS A 108 9.48 -6.11 -10.08
N ALA A 109 10.34 -6.17 -9.05
CA ALA A 109 10.15 -7.07 -7.92
C ALA A 109 8.90 -6.75 -7.08
N MET A 110 8.44 -5.49 -7.07
CA MET A 110 7.21 -5.07 -6.38
C MET A 110 5.92 -5.56 -7.08
N ALA A 111 6.01 -6.17 -8.27
CA ALA A 111 4.86 -6.80 -8.92
C ALA A 111 4.34 -8.02 -8.14
N VAL A 112 5.23 -8.76 -7.47
CA VAL A 112 4.86 -9.93 -6.66
C VAL A 112 3.96 -9.53 -5.49
N PRO A 113 4.36 -8.63 -4.56
CA PRO A 113 3.48 -8.19 -3.48
C PRO A 113 2.22 -7.48 -3.99
N LEU A 114 2.26 -6.83 -5.15
CA LEU A 114 1.07 -6.24 -5.77
C LEU A 114 0.02 -7.31 -6.11
N LEU A 115 0.42 -8.41 -6.75
CA LEU A 115 -0.48 -9.51 -7.07
C LEU A 115 -1.09 -10.13 -5.81
N PHE A 116 -0.26 -10.41 -4.79
CA PHE A 116 -0.76 -10.91 -3.51
C PHE A 116 -1.76 -9.95 -2.88
N GLN A 117 -1.48 -8.64 -2.87
CA GLN A 117 -2.36 -7.64 -2.28
C GLN A 117 -3.72 -7.57 -2.99
N ILE A 118 -3.74 -7.72 -4.32
CA ILE A 118 -4.99 -7.80 -5.10
C ILE A 118 -5.80 -9.02 -4.69
N ILE A 119 -5.17 -10.19 -4.65
CA ILE A 119 -5.80 -11.46 -4.27
C ILE A 119 -6.36 -11.39 -2.85
N PHE A 120 -5.53 -10.96 -1.88
CA PHE A 120 -5.98 -10.76 -0.50
C PHE A 120 -7.09 -9.72 -0.38
N GLY A 121 -7.02 -8.64 -1.14
CA GLY A 121 -8.06 -7.61 -1.18
C GLY A 121 -9.41 -8.16 -1.66
N VAL A 122 -9.38 -9.07 -2.65
CA VAL A 122 -10.58 -9.77 -3.13
C VAL A 122 -11.15 -10.69 -2.05
N PHE A 123 -10.33 -11.58 -1.49
CA PHE A 123 -10.77 -12.50 -0.44
C PHE A 123 -11.30 -11.77 0.79
N ASN A 124 -10.63 -10.70 1.20
CA ASN A 124 -11.05 -9.89 2.33
C ASN A 124 -12.39 -9.20 2.05
N GLY A 125 -12.57 -8.63 0.84
CA GLY A 125 -13.84 -8.01 0.45
C GLY A 125 -15.01 -9.01 0.45
N LEU A 126 -14.79 -10.21 -0.08
CA LEU A 126 -15.79 -11.29 -0.07
C LEU A 126 -16.13 -11.73 1.36
N TYR A 127 -15.11 -11.92 2.20
CA TYR A 127 -15.29 -12.32 3.59
C TYR A 127 -16.07 -11.27 4.38
N HIS A 128 -15.69 -9.99 4.27
CA HIS A 128 -16.37 -8.90 4.96
C HIS A 128 -17.82 -8.73 4.50
N TYR A 129 -18.10 -8.88 3.20
CA TYR A 129 -19.46 -8.85 2.69
C TYR A 129 -20.30 -9.99 3.29
N ALA A 130 -19.81 -11.24 3.23
CA ALA A 130 -20.53 -12.40 3.75
C ALA A 130 -20.78 -12.33 5.27
N VAL A 131 -19.85 -11.76 6.04
CA VAL A 131 -20.04 -11.55 7.49
C VAL A 131 -21.11 -10.48 7.75
N CYS A 132 -21.09 -9.36 7.02
CA CYS A 132 -22.10 -8.31 7.15
C CYS A 132 -23.49 -8.80 6.75
N GLU A 133 -23.62 -9.52 5.64
CA GLU A 133 -24.88 -10.09 5.16
C GLU A 133 -25.47 -11.06 6.19
N LYS A 134 -24.66 -11.97 6.75
CA LYS A 134 -25.09 -12.88 7.83
C LYS A 134 -25.52 -12.14 9.10
N ALA A 135 -24.84 -11.04 9.44
CA ALA A 135 -25.21 -10.23 10.58
C ALA A 135 -26.56 -9.53 10.35
N TYR A 136 -26.79 -9.01 9.15
CA TYR A 136 -28.04 -8.35 8.77
C TYR A 136 -29.22 -9.33 8.76
N ALA A 137 -29.04 -10.52 8.17
CA ALA A 137 -30.06 -11.58 8.14
C ALA A 137 -30.46 -12.08 9.53
N ARG A 138 -29.60 -11.97 10.56
CA ARG A 138 -29.95 -12.31 11.95
C ARG A 138 -30.75 -11.22 12.67
N ILE A 139 -30.68 -9.98 12.19
CA ILE A 139 -31.34 -8.83 12.83
C ILE A 139 -32.78 -8.68 12.34
N VAL A 140 -33.09 -9.13 11.12
CA VAL A 140 -34.45 -9.17 10.57
C VAL A 140 -35.05 -10.55 10.91
N PRO A 141 -36.00 -10.67 11.85
CA PRO A 141 -36.70 -11.92 12.10
C PRO A 141 -37.62 -12.23 10.90
N ASP A 142 -37.74 -13.50 10.53
CA ASP A 142 -38.75 -13.97 9.58
C ASP A 142 -40.16 -13.63 10.11
N ASP A 143 -40.90 -12.78 9.39
CA ASP A 143 -42.31 -12.46 9.64
C ASP A 143 -43.23 -13.67 9.34
#